data_AF-A0A7Y1A7Y9-F1
#
_entry.id   AF-A0A7Y1A7Y9-F1
#
_cell.length_a   1.000
_cell.length_b   1.000
_cell.length_c   1.000
_cell.angle_alpha   90.00
_cell.angle_beta   90.00
_cell.angle_gamma   90.00
#
_symmetry.space_group_name_H-M   'P 1'
#
loop_
_entity.id
_entity.type
_entity.pdbx_description
1 polymer ?
#
loop_
_entity_poly.entity_id
_entity_poly.type
_entity_poly.pdbx_seq_one_letter_code
_entity_poly.pdbx_strand_id
1 'polypeptide(L)'
;MRSGLDSAEDDFKKWLSPSVVVDSSGSPLLLEHRTNEEFDTLDPSKTVDGGLHFGTAVQASMRAGKGSRVIRAYLKAKNIRRSKDRGGNWKSIIASAKRAGMDAIVYLNRYEGLTTEVIERLSASGDLSRLDDMTDAQFRKVVPEARDSYIVFSQDQLWIQRERSE
;
A
#
# COMPACT_ATOMS: atom_id res chain seq x y z
N MET A 1 0.50 20.41 33.49
CA MET A 1 0.47 20.86 32.08
C MET A 1 0.65 19.62 31.21
N ARG A 2 -0.43 19.11 30.62
CA ARG A 2 -0.36 18.04 29.61
C ARG A 2 0.17 18.68 28.33
N SER A 3 1.39 18.32 27.95
CA SER A 3 2.16 18.94 26.88
C SER A 3 1.52 18.62 25.52
N GLY A 4 1.72 19.46 24.50
CA GLY A 4 1.15 19.30 23.15
C GLY A 4 1.55 18.02 22.38
N LEU A 5 2.26 17.09 23.03
CA LEU A 5 2.50 15.72 22.56
C LEU A 5 1.25 14.85 22.77
N ASP A 6 0.54 15.02 23.90
CA ASP A 6 -0.69 14.27 24.20
C ASP A 6 -1.79 14.59 23.17
N SER A 7 -1.86 15.83 22.67
CA SER A 7 -2.88 16.25 21.70
C SER A 7 -2.66 15.67 20.30
N ALA A 8 -1.42 15.58 19.82
CA ALA A 8 -1.13 15.03 18.49
C ALA A 8 -1.37 13.51 18.43
N GLU A 9 -1.05 12.81 19.51
CA GLU A 9 -1.33 11.38 19.64
C GLU A 9 -2.83 11.11 19.74
N ASP A 10 -3.57 11.91 20.52
CA ASP A 10 -5.03 11.81 20.60
C ASP A 10 -5.71 12.09 19.26
N ASP A 11 -5.24 13.08 18.51
CA ASP A 11 -5.77 13.40 17.18
C ASP A 11 -5.47 12.30 16.17
N PHE A 12 -4.26 11.71 16.22
CA PHE A 12 -3.94 10.55 15.41
C PHE A 12 -4.85 9.35 15.73
N LYS A 13 -5.02 9.02 17.01
CA LYS A 13 -5.90 7.93 17.44
C LYS A 13 -7.35 8.14 17.00
N LYS A 14 -7.87 9.37 17.15
CA LYS A 14 -9.22 9.73 16.68
C LYS A 14 -9.34 9.56 15.17
N TRP A 15 -8.38 10.10 14.41
CA TRP A 15 -8.35 10.00 12.95
C TRP A 15 -8.27 8.54 12.49
N LEU A 16 -7.47 7.72 13.15
CA LEU A 16 -7.22 6.32 12.79
C LEU A 16 -8.36 5.39 13.22
N SER A 17 -9.12 5.72 14.26
CA SER A 17 -10.11 4.83 14.88
C SER A 17 -11.09 4.09 13.95
N PRO A 18 -11.55 4.63 12.79
CA PRO A 18 -12.40 3.86 11.89
C PRO A 18 -11.63 2.94 10.91
N SER A 19 -10.30 2.99 10.90
CA SER A 19 -9.46 2.29 9.93
C SER A 19 -9.31 0.80 10.25
N VAL A 20 -9.31 -0.04 9.22
CA VAL A 20 -8.98 -1.47 9.30
C VAL A 20 -7.61 -1.79 8.72
N VAL A 21 -6.81 -0.78 8.36
CA VAL A 21 -5.44 -0.96 7.85
C VAL A 21 -4.45 -1.10 9.02
N VAL A 22 -4.47 -2.30 9.61
CA VAL A 22 -3.68 -2.66 10.80
C VAL A 22 -2.96 -4.00 10.60
N ASP A 23 -1.95 -4.26 11.41
CA ASP A 23 -1.29 -5.55 11.47
C ASP A 23 -2.12 -6.58 12.27
N SER A 24 -1.59 -7.80 12.42
CA SER A 24 -2.27 -8.88 13.14
C SER A 24 -2.45 -8.61 14.65
N SER A 25 -1.72 -7.66 15.22
CA SER A 25 -1.88 -7.22 16.61
C SER A 25 -2.90 -6.07 16.75
N GLY A 26 -3.38 -5.53 15.63
CA GLY A 26 -4.24 -4.35 15.59
C GLY A 26 -3.48 -3.01 15.57
N SER A 27 -2.15 -3.04 15.42
CA SER A 27 -1.34 -1.81 15.32
C SER A 27 -1.41 -1.24 13.90
N PRO A 28 -1.49 0.09 13.70
CA PRO A 28 -1.55 0.67 12.37
C PRO A 28 -0.31 0.35 11.54
N LEU A 29 -0.52 0.01 10.27
CA LEU A 29 0.57 -0.26 9.34
C LEU A 29 1.20 1.03 8.85
N LEU A 30 2.51 1.19 9.07
CA LEU A 30 3.31 2.21 8.41
C LEU A 30 3.71 1.71 7.01
N LEU A 31 3.22 2.37 5.97
CA LEU A 31 3.40 1.97 4.58
C LEU A 31 4.11 3.07 3.80
N GLU A 32 4.69 2.71 2.66
CA GLU A 32 5.48 3.61 1.82
C GLU A 32 4.89 3.76 0.44
N HIS A 33 4.95 5.00 -0.06
CA HIS A 33 4.71 5.38 -1.43
C HIS A 33 5.96 6.09 -1.95
N ARG A 34 6.30 5.88 -3.22
CA ARG A 34 7.41 6.61 -3.86
C ARG A 34 6.91 7.47 -5.00
N THR A 35 7.39 8.70 -5.03
CA THR A 35 6.98 9.71 -6.01
C THR A 35 8.12 10.68 -6.30
N ASN A 36 8.07 11.32 -7.46
CA ASN A 36 8.93 12.46 -7.77
C ASN A 36 8.27 13.81 -7.40
N GLU A 37 6.98 13.80 -7.05
CA GLU A 37 6.23 14.97 -6.59
C GLU A 37 6.65 15.37 -5.17
N GLU A 38 6.37 16.62 -4.79
CA GLU A 38 6.61 17.09 -3.42
C GLU A 38 5.60 16.48 -2.43
N PHE A 39 6.03 16.36 -1.16
CA PHE A 39 5.31 15.66 -0.09
C PHE A 39 3.88 16.16 0.15
N ASP A 40 3.60 17.42 -0.17
CA ASP A 40 2.31 18.05 0.11
C ASP A 40 1.30 17.85 -1.04
N THR A 41 1.74 17.29 -2.18
CA THR A 41 0.99 17.26 -3.44
C THR A 41 0.65 15.84 -3.92
N LEU A 42 0.14 14.99 -3.03
CA LEU A 42 -0.38 13.69 -3.43
C LEU A 42 -1.80 13.82 -4.00
N ASP A 43 -1.88 13.97 -5.32
CA ASP A 43 -3.14 14.03 -6.06
C ASP A 43 -3.35 12.72 -6.85
N PRO A 44 -4.28 11.85 -6.41
CA PRO A 44 -4.62 10.63 -7.13
C PRO A 44 -5.04 10.88 -8.58
N SER A 45 -5.61 12.05 -8.92
CA SER A 45 -6.01 12.36 -10.30
C SER A 45 -4.83 12.57 -11.25
N LYS A 46 -3.63 12.83 -10.71
CA LYS A 46 -2.38 12.95 -11.47
C LYS A 46 -1.66 11.61 -11.66
N THR A 47 -2.12 10.54 -11.01
CA THR A 47 -1.56 9.20 -11.22
C THR A 47 -2.20 8.53 -12.44
N VAL A 48 -1.47 7.61 -13.06
CA VAL A 48 -1.91 6.92 -14.29
C VAL A 48 -3.23 6.16 -14.14
N ASP A 49 -3.55 5.71 -12.93
CA ASP A 49 -4.72 4.88 -12.62
C ASP A 49 -5.73 5.52 -11.67
N GLY A 50 -5.47 6.72 -11.16
CA GLY A 50 -6.40 7.44 -10.29
C GLY A 50 -6.32 7.04 -8.81
N GLY A 51 -5.26 6.34 -8.39
CA GLY A 51 -5.02 5.91 -7.01
C GLY A 51 -3.58 6.13 -6.53
N LEU A 52 -3.39 6.04 -5.22
CA LEU A 52 -2.08 6.14 -4.56
C LEU A 52 -1.71 4.76 -3.99
N HIS A 53 -0.67 4.15 -4.54
CA HIS A 53 -0.22 2.82 -4.15
C HIS A 53 0.75 2.88 -2.98
N PHE A 54 0.43 2.16 -1.91
CA PHE A 54 1.24 2.04 -0.70
C PHE A 54 1.58 0.57 -0.42
N GLY A 55 2.82 0.30 -0.03
CA GLY A 55 3.29 -1.04 0.28
C GLY A 55 4.39 -1.03 1.33
N THR A 56 5.10 -2.14 1.47
CA THR A 56 6.35 -2.17 2.24
C THR A 56 7.42 -1.29 1.56
N ALA A 57 8.48 -0.95 2.30
CA ALA A 57 9.60 -0.21 1.73
C ALA A 57 10.20 -0.90 0.48
N VAL A 58 10.30 -2.23 0.51
CA VAL A 58 10.81 -3.01 -0.64
C VAL A 58 9.87 -2.92 -1.84
N GLN A 59 8.55 -3.06 -1.61
CA GLN A 59 7.53 -2.93 -2.67
C GLN A 59 7.55 -1.54 -3.30
N ALA A 60 7.55 -0.49 -2.47
CA ALA A 60 7.55 0.89 -2.93
C ALA A 60 8.82 1.22 -3.73
N SER A 61 9.97 0.69 -3.31
CA SER A 61 11.27 0.87 -3.99
C SER A 61 11.32 0.30 -5.39
N MET A 62 10.63 -0.80 -5.67
CA MET A 62 10.57 -1.36 -7.03
C MET A 62 9.72 -0.54 -7.99
N ARG A 63 8.80 0.29 -7.48
CA ARG A 63 8.02 1.24 -8.28
C ARG A 63 8.74 2.56 -8.58
N ALA A 64 9.89 2.80 -7.95
CA ALA A 64 10.54 4.11 -7.99
C ALA A 64 11.48 4.31 -9.17
N GLY A 65 11.43 5.51 -9.75
CA GLY A 65 12.52 6.05 -10.55
C GLY A 65 13.69 6.51 -9.68
N LYS A 66 14.88 6.62 -10.29
CA LYS A 66 16.08 7.15 -9.64
C LYS A 66 15.79 8.55 -9.06
N GLY A 67 16.05 8.74 -7.76
CA GLY A 67 15.84 10.03 -7.07
C GLY A 67 14.42 10.25 -6.52
N SER A 68 13.53 9.25 -6.57
CA SER A 68 12.20 9.35 -5.97
C SER A 68 12.25 9.62 -4.46
N ARG A 69 11.36 10.48 -3.98
CA ARG A 69 11.10 10.70 -2.56
C ARG A 69 10.30 9.54 -1.97
N VAL A 70 10.45 9.31 -0.67
CA VAL A 70 9.70 8.30 0.09
C VAL A 70 8.68 9.00 0.96
N ILE A 71 7.41 8.68 0.78
CA ILE A 71 6.32 9.11 1.65
C ILE A 71 5.95 7.93 2.54
N ARG A 72 6.18 8.08 3.84
CA ARG A 72 5.78 7.11 4.86
C ARG A 72 4.46 7.58 5.46
N ALA A 73 3.43 6.74 5.43
CA ALA A 73 2.11 7.11 5.91
C ALA A 73 1.37 5.96 6.59
N TYR A 74 0.55 6.31 7.58
CA TYR A 74 -0.55 5.46 8.01
C TYR A 74 -1.77 5.72 7.13
N LEU A 75 -2.58 4.69 6.91
CA LEU A 75 -3.74 4.76 6.03
C LEU A 75 -5.05 4.66 6.82
N LYS A 76 -6.03 5.47 6.43
CA LYS A 76 -7.40 5.41 6.92
C LYS A 76 -8.32 4.88 5.84
N ALA A 77 -8.83 3.67 6.06
CA ALA A 77 -9.85 3.05 5.22
C ALA A 77 -10.66 2.06 6.06
N LYS A 78 -11.99 2.09 5.94
CA LYS A 78 -12.90 1.23 6.70
C LYS A 78 -13.49 0.13 5.82
N ASN A 79 -14.00 0.52 4.66
CA ASN A 79 -14.60 -0.38 3.68
C ASN A 79 -13.59 -0.67 2.56
N ILE A 80 -12.82 -1.75 2.73
CA ILE A 80 -11.74 -2.11 1.81
C ILE A 80 -12.16 -3.27 0.92
N ARG A 81 -11.93 -3.12 -0.38
CA ARG A 81 -12.13 -4.22 -1.33
C ARG A 81 -10.83 -4.98 -1.58
N ARG A 82 -10.85 -6.29 -1.34
CA ARG A 82 -9.76 -7.18 -1.82
C ARG A 82 -9.81 -7.29 -3.35
N SER A 83 -8.68 -7.10 -4.02
CA SER A 83 -8.52 -7.37 -5.46
C SER A 83 -7.34 -8.30 -5.69
N LYS A 84 -7.46 -9.24 -6.63
CA LYS A 84 -6.32 -10.03 -7.09
C LYS A 84 -5.41 -9.14 -7.94
N ASP A 85 -4.11 -9.19 -7.66
CA ASP A 85 -3.09 -8.55 -8.49
C ASP A 85 -2.82 -9.40 -9.72
N ARG A 86 -2.99 -8.78 -10.89
CA ARG A 86 -2.69 -9.39 -12.21
C ARG A 86 -1.80 -8.49 -13.07
N GLY A 87 -1.03 -7.60 -12.43
CA GLY A 87 -0.06 -6.75 -13.11
C GLY A 87 -0.67 -5.59 -13.91
N GLY A 88 -1.94 -5.24 -13.73
CA GLY A 88 -2.55 -4.15 -14.49
C GLY A 88 -4.04 -3.91 -14.27
N ASN A 89 -4.64 -3.11 -15.15
CA ASN A 89 -6.05 -2.70 -15.13
C ASN A 89 -6.50 -1.93 -13.87
N TRP A 90 -5.56 -1.41 -13.08
CA TRP A 90 -5.85 -0.68 -11.85
C TRP A 90 -6.81 0.48 -12.06
N LYS A 91 -6.72 1.22 -13.17
CA LYS A 91 -7.65 2.32 -13.49
C LYS A 91 -9.12 1.90 -13.45
N SER A 92 -9.45 0.79 -14.12
CA SER A 92 -10.82 0.26 -14.17
C SER A 92 -11.25 -0.30 -12.80
N ILE A 93 -10.34 -1.02 -12.14
CA ILE A 93 -10.57 -1.58 -10.80
C ILE A 93 -10.84 -0.43 -9.80
N ILE A 94 -9.97 0.56 -9.69
CA ILE A 94 -10.12 1.74 -8.82
C ILE A 94 -11.45 2.45 -9.10
N ALA A 95 -11.78 2.72 -10.36
CA ALA A 95 -13.04 3.35 -10.72
C ALA A 95 -14.26 2.53 -10.27
N SER A 96 -14.20 1.20 -10.40
CA SER A 96 -15.24 0.29 -9.90
C SER A 96 -15.33 0.30 -8.36
N ALA A 97 -14.21 0.38 -7.63
CA ALA A 97 -14.22 0.45 -6.17
C ALA A 97 -14.89 1.74 -5.69
N LYS A 98 -14.47 2.87 -6.28
CA LYS A 98 -15.03 4.20 -5.99
C LYS A 98 -16.55 4.20 -6.21
N ARG A 99 -17.04 3.68 -7.35
CA ARG A 99 -18.49 3.57 -7.63
C ARG A 99 -19.23 2.66 -6.65
N ALA A 100 -18.57 1.64 -6.10
CA ALA A 100 -19.15 0.74 -5.12
C ALA A 100 -19.10 1.29 -3.68
N GLY A 101 -18.62 2.52 -3.46
CA GLY A 101 -18.52 3.11 -2.12
C GLY A 101 -17.42 2.47 -1.26
N MET A 102 -16.36 1.94 -1.89
CA MET A 102 -15.18 1.44 -1.19
C MET A 102 -14.23 2.61 -0.89
N ASP A 103 -13.56 2.55 0.25
CA ASP A 103 -12.56 3.55 0.66
C ASP A 103 -11.18 3.26 0.05
N ALA A 104 -10.86 1.99 -0.16
CA ALA A 104 -9.56 1.55 -0.64
C ALA A 104 -9.63 0.16 -1.30
N ILE A 105 -8.53 -0.21 -1.95
CA ILE A 105 -8.27 -1.59 -2.39
C ILE A 105 -7.11 -2.17 -1.58
N VAL A 106 -7.20 -3.46 -1.25
CA VAL A 106 -6.07 -4.26 -0.74
C VAL A 106 -5.79 -5.41 -1.69
N TYR A 107 -4.53 -5.63 -2.04
CA TYR A 107 -4.11 -6.67 -2.98
C TYR A 107 -2.82 -7.33 -2.52
N LEU A 108 -2.71 -8.64 -2.72
CA LEU A 108 -1.48 -9.35 -2.44
C LEU A 108 -0.52 -8.99 -3.56
N ASN A 109 0.57 -8.30 -3.25
CA ASN A 109 1.49 -7.87 -4.29
C ASN A 109 2.26 -9.07 -4.82
N ARG A 110 2.13 -9.35 -6.12
CA ARG A 110 2.71 -10.55 -6.75
C ARG A 110 3.95 -10.27 -7.57
N TYR A 111 4.27 -9.00 -7.78
CA TYR A 111 5.33 -8.58 -8.69
C TYR A 111 6.37 -7.70 -8.01
N GLU A 112 5.97 -6.88 -7.06
CA GLU A 112 6.86 -5.99 -6.32
C GLU A 112 7.13 -6.57 -4.92
N GLY A 113 8.37 -6.42 -4.46
CA GLY A 113 8.83 -6.97 -3.19
C GLY A 113 9.39 -8.39 -3.27
N LEU A 114 9.46 -9.01 -4.46
CA LEU A 114 10.13 -10.30 -4.65
C LEU A 114 11.64 -10.10 -4.77
N THR A 115 12.42 -10.78 -3.94
CA THR A 115 13.89 -10.76 -4.07
C THR A 115 14.33 -11.60 -5.27
N THR A 116 15.58 -11.42 -5.72
CA THR A 116 16.15 -12.21 -6.80
C THR A 116 16.08 -13.71 -6.49
N GLU A 117 16.36 -14.09 -5.25
CA GLU A 117 16.32 -15.49 -4.80
C GLU A 117 14.91 -16.09 -4.93
N VAL A 118 13.87 -15.29 -4.64
CA VAL A 118 12.48 -15.72 -4.82
C VAL A 118 12.16 -15.90 -6.30
N ILE A 119 12.59 -14.99 -7.16
CA ILE A 119 12.37 -15.08 -8.61
C ILE A 119 13.07 -16.31 -9.18
N GLU A 120 14.31 -16.57 -8.79
CA GLU A 120 15.08 -17.76 -9.20
C GLU A 120 14.38 -19.05 -8.75
N ARG A 121 13.92 -19.12 -7.50
CA ARG A 121 13.14 -20.25 -6.96
C ARG A 121 11.86 -20.49 -7.75
N LEU A 122 11.10 -19.43 -8.03
CA LEU A 122 9.85 -19.50 -8.80
C LEU A 122 10.11 -19.91 -10.26
N SER A 123 11.22 -19.46 -10.84
CA SER A 123 11.64 -19.84 -12.18
C SER A 123 11.99 -21.33 -12.23
N ALA A 124 12.82 -21.81 -11.30
CA ALA A 124 13.27 -23.20 -11.22
C ALA A 124 12.11 -24.20 -10.98
N SER A 125 11.06 -23.78 -10.27
CA SER A 125 9.86 -24.58 -10.02
C SER A 125 8.80 -24.49 -11.15
N GLY A 126 8.98 -23.58 -12.11
CA GLY A 126 8.00 -23.28 -13.16
C GLY A 126 6.81 -22.42 -12.71
N ASP A 127 6.75 -22.05 -11.43
CA ASP A 127 5.66 -21.27 -10.84
C ASP A 127 5.66 -19.80 -11.26
N LEU A 128 6.80 -19.26 -11.70
CA LEU A 128 6.92 -17.87 -12.16
C LEU A 128 5.95 -17.54 -13.31
N SER A 129 5.66 -18.51 -14.18
CA SER A 129 4.72 -18.35 -15.30
C SER A 129 3.25 -18.46 -14.90
N ARG A 130 2.97 -18.89 -13.67
CA ARG A 130 1.63 -19.26 -13.18
C ARG A 130 1.12 -18.33 -12.08
N LEU A 131 1.84 -17.25 -11.78
CA LEU A 131 1.53 -16.39 -10.65
C LEU A 131 0.09 -15.83 -10.74
N ASP A 132 -0.42 -15.52 -11.93
CA ASP A 132 -1.77 -14.99 -12.14
C ASP A 132 -2.90 -15.98 -11.87
N ASP A 133 -2.63 -17.26 -12.12
CA ASP A 133 -3.59 -18.35 -11.96
C ASP A 133 -3.77 -18.71 -10.48
N MET A 134 -2.75 -18.46 -9.66
CA MET A 134 -2.80 -18.77 -8.23
C MET A 134 -3.88 -17.94 -7.51
N THR A 135 -4.57 -18.58 -6.57
CA THR A 135 -5.26 -17.87 -5.49
C THR A 135 -4.23 -17.21 -4.55
N ASP A 136 -4.66 -16.25 -3.73
CA ASP A 136 -3.74 -15.62 -2.75
C ASP A 136 -3.16 -16.66 -1.79
N ALA A 137 -3.97 -17.66 -1.40
CA ALA A 137 -3.51 -18.76 -0.56
C ALA A 137 -2.45 -19.64 -1.24
N GLN A 138 -2.61 -19.94 -2.54
CA GLN A 138 -1.62 -20.68 -3.30
C GLN A 138 -0.33 -19.86 -3.47
N PHE A 139 -0.44 -18.58 -3.81
CA PHE A 139 0.71 -17.69 -3.93
C PHE A 139 1.50 -17.61 -2.62
N ARG A 140 0.81 -17.44 -1.48
CA ARG A 140 1.46 -17.41 -0.15
C ARG A 140 2.13 -18.73 0.25
N LYS A 141 1.76 -19.87 -0.35
CA LYS A 141 2.48 -21.13 -0.12
C LYS A 141 3.85 -21.13 -0.81
N VAL A 142 3.95 -20.52 -1.99
CA VAL A 142 5.21 -20.47 -2.77
C VAL A 142 6.03 -19.21 -2.49
N VAL A 143 5.40 -18.16 -1.97
CA VAL A 143 6.02 -16.90 -1.51
C VAL A 143 5.41 -16.51 -0.15
N PRO A 144 5.78 -17.19 0.95
CA PRO A 144 5.27 -16.89 2.29
C PRO A 144 5.59 -15.47 2.78
N GLU A 145 6.66 -14.86 2.26
CA GLU A 145 7.09 -13.50 2.56
C GLU A 145 6.24 -12.41 1.89
N ALA A 146 5.35 -12.78 0.97
CA ALA A 146 4.51 -11.84 0.24
C ALA A 146 3.63 -11.00 1.17
N ARG A 147 3.59 -9.69 0.91
CA ARG A 147 2.83 -8.72 1.72
C ARG A 147 1.74 -8.06 0.90
N ASP A 148 0.68 -7.68 1.60
CA ASP A 148 -0.40 -6.90 1.00
C ASP A 148 0.08 -5.48 0.73
N SER A 149 -0.37 -4.93 -0.40
CA SER A 149 -0.28 -3.51 -0.73
C SER A 149 -1.69 -2.92 -0.78
N TYR A 150 -1.77 -1.60 -0.66
CA TYR A 150 -3.00 -0.84 -0.57
C TYR A 150 -3.06 0.22 -1.66
N ILE A 151 -4.26 0.52 -2.14
CA ILE A 151 -4.52 1.67 -3.01
C ILE A 151 -5.56 2.53 -2.32
N VAL A 152 -5.18 3.75 -1.95
CA VAL A 152 -6.11 4.76 -1.43
C VAL A 152 -6.46 5.76 -2.53
N PHE A 153 -7.59 6.44 -2.34
CA PHE A 153 -8.26 7.21 -3.38
C PHE A 153 -8.16 8.71 -3.18
N SER A 154 -7.65 9.16 -2.04
CA SER A 154 -7.56 10.55 -1.64
C SER A 154 -6.48 10.75 -0.57
N GLN A 155 -5.94 11.97 -0.50
CA GLN A 155 -4.89 12.36 0.46
C GLN A 155 -5.41 12.47 1.91
N ASP A 156 -6.70 12.75 2.13
CA ASP A 156 -7.31 12.79 3.47
C ASP A 156 -7.36 11.42 4.17
N GLN A 157 -7.06 10.36 3.42
CA GLN A 157 -6.85 9.00 3.92
C GLN A 157 -5.41 8.77 4.42
N LEU A 158 -4.54 9.77 4.37
CA LEU A 158 -3.15 9.66 4.75
C LEU A 158 -2.86 10.44 6.03
N TRP A 159 -2.17 9.79 6.96
CA TRP A 159 -1.40 10.47 8.00
C TRP A 159 0.07 10.32 7.66
N ILE A 160 0.64 11.33 7.02
CA ILE A 160 2.05 11.31 6.58
C ILE A 160 2.95 11.48 7.81
N GLN A 161 3.84 10.52 8.02
CA GLN A 161 4.90 10.63 9.00
C GLN A 161 5.95 11.60 8.46
N ARG A 162 5.96 12.83 8.99
CA ARG A 162 7.04 13.77 8.77
C ARG A 162 8.17 13.43 9.73
N GLU A 163 9.38 13.22 9.21
CA GLU A 163 10.56 13.23 10.07
C GLU A 163 10.64 14.63 10.69
N ARG A 164 10.76 14.71 12.02
CA ARG A 164 11.16 15.97 12.64
C ARG A 164 12.60 16.18 12.22
N SER A 165 12.86 17.21 11.43
CA SER A 165 14.22 17.75 11.33
C SER A 165 14.69 18.07 12.74
N GLU A 166 15.79 17.46 13.17
CA GLU A 166 16.53 17.90 14.35
C GLU A 166 17.04 19.34 14.16
#